data_AF-A0A1E3SHC6-F1
#
_entry.id   AF-A0A1E3SHC6-F1
#
_cell.length_a   1.000
_cell.length_b   1.000
_cell.length_c   1.000
_cell.angle_alpha   90.00
_cell.angle_beta   90.00
_cell.angle_gamma   90.00
#
_symmetry.space_group_name_H-M   'P 1'
#
loop_
_entity.id
_entity.type
_entity.pdbx_description
1 polymer ?
#
loop_
_entity_poly.entity_id
_entity_poly.type
_entity_poly.pdbx_seq_one_letter_code
_entity_poly.pdbx_strand_id
1 'polypeptide(L)'
;MAEAATNLDAIGSALNEAHLVAAGPTVTVAPAAADEVSVGIAQLFSGFGQEYQALARQTAQFHEDFAQHLIAGAGMYAGAEATNVDLLGPLAPLVESLFMGSGLQEAIDNLLRNALGLLEFSIAALLDVSFVVFVVTLFWFWIFVIAGLTLVERFVP
;
A
#
# COMPACT_ATOMS: atom_id res chain seq x y z
N MET A 1 3.92 -12.45 5.96
CA MET A 1 3.56 -11.17 5.30
C MET A 1 3.61 -11.29 3.78
N ALA A 2 4.73 -11.68 3.16
CA ALA A 2 4.79 -11.94 1.70
C ALA A 2 3.73 -12.95 1.21
N GLU A 3 3.49 -14.00 1.98
CA GLU A 3 2.42 -14.98 1.71
C GLU A 3 1.02 -14.36 1.80
N ALA A 4 0.76 -13.52 2.81
CA ALA A 4 -0.52 -12.83 2.95
C ALA A 4 -0.78 -11.85 1.80
N ALA A 5 0.24 -11.12 1.35
CA ALA A 5 0.17 -10.24 0.19
C ALA A 5 -0.13 -11.02 -1.10
N THR A 6 0.56 -12.16 -1.30
CA THR A 6 0.30 -13.05 -2.44
C THR A 6 -1.13 -13.58 -2.43
N ASN A 7 -1.64 -13.96 -1.25
CA ASN A 7 -3.01 -14.42 -1.11
C ASN A 7 -4.03 -13.30 -1.38
N LEU A 8 -3.76 -12.06 -0.95
CA LEU A 8 -4.61 -10.91 -1.26
C LEU A 8 -4.65 -10.63 -2.76
N ASP A 9 -3.51 -10.71 -3.45
CA ASP A 9 -3.44 -10.51 -4.90
C ASP A 9 -4.24 -11.58 -5.64
N ALA A 10 -4.11 -12.85 -5.24
CA ALA A 10 -4.90 -13.95 -5.78
C ALA A 10 -6.41 -13.77 -5.55
N ILE A 11 -6.82 -13.30 -4.37
CA ILE A 11 -8.23 -12.98 -4.07
C ILE A 11 -8.72 -11.82 -4.97
N GLY A 12 -7.93 -10.77 -5.12
CA GLY A 12 -8.26 -9.62 -5.98
C GLY A 12 -8.46 -10.04 -7.43
N SER A 13 -7.56 -10.88 -7.95
CA SER A 13 -7.67 -11.46 -9.28
C SER A 13 -8.94 -12.30 -9.45
N ALA A 14 -9.22 -13.22 -8.52
CA ALA A 14 -10.42 -14.05 -8.57
C ALA A 14 -11.73 -13.23 -8.47
N LEU A 15 -11.74 -12.17 -7.66
CA LEU A 15 -12.87 -11.24 -7.56
C LEU A 15 -13.08 -10.48 -8.87
N ASN A 16 -12.01 -9.98 -9.49
CA ASN A 16 -12.11 -9.28 -10.77
C ASN A 16 -12.68 -10.19 -11.86
N GLU A 17 -12.22 -11.45 -11.94
CA GLU A 17 -12.80 -12.44 -12.85
C GLU A 17 -14.29 -12.67 -12.58
N ALA A 18 -14.68 -12.84 -11.31
CA ALA A 18 -16.07 -13.00 -10.93
C ALA A 18 -16.93 -11.78 -11.32
N HIS A 19 -16.42 -10.56 -11.12
CA HIS A 19 -17.10 -9.32 -11.53
C HIS A 19 -17.30 -9.27 -13.04
N LEU A 20 -16.29 -9.64 -13.83
CA LEU A 20 -16.37 -9.67 -15.30
C LEU A 20 -17.40 -10.70 -15.80
N VAL A 21 -17.40 -11.90 -15.21
CA VAL A 21 -18.37 -12.96 -15.56
C VAL A 21 -19.79 -12.53 -15.19
N ALA A 22 -19.97 -11.88 -14.04
CA ALA A 22 -21.28 -11.42 -13.59
C ALA A 22 -21.79 -10.20 -14.37
N ALA A 23 -20.91 -9.36 -14.93
CA ALA A 23 -21.29 -8.09 -15.56
C ALA A 23 -22.32 -8.27 -16.68
N GLY A 24 -22.05 -9.15 -17.64
CA GLY A 24 -22.96 -9.42 -18.76
C GLY A 24 -24.40 -9.74 -18.31
N PRO A 25 -24.62 -10.84 -17.57
CA PRO A 25 -25.96 -11.26 -17.19
C PRO A 25 -26.67 -10.31 -16.21
N THR A 26 -25.96 -9.47 -15.45
CA THR A 26 -26.61 -8.56 -14.48
C THR A 26 -26.92 -7.17 -15.03
N VAL A 27 -26.22 -6.70 -16.07
CA VAL A 27 -26.48 -5.37 -16.68
C VAL A 27 -27.40 -5.44 -17.91
N THR A 28 -27.65 -6.64 -18.43
CA THR A 28 -28.51 -6.87 -19.61
C THR A 28 -29.67 -7.82 -19.29
N VAL A 29 -30.41 -7.52 -18.22
CA VAL A 29 -31.54 -8.35 -17.81
C VAL A 29 -32.67 -8.21 -18.82
N ALA A 30 -33.10 -9.33 -19.40
CA ALA A 30 -34.25 -9.38 -20.30
C ALA A 30 -35.56 -9.36 -19.49
N PRO A 31 -36.61 -8.67 -19.97
CA PRO A 31 -37.92 -8.70 -19.31
C PRO A 31 -38.57 -10.08 -19.45
N ALA A 32 -39.24 -10.53 -18.38
CA ALA A 32 -39.90 -11.83 -18.36
C ALA A 32 -41.10 -11.91 -19.32
N ALA A 33 -41.75 -10.78 -19.57
CA ALA A 33 -42.82 -10.59 -20.54
C ALA A 33 -42.81 -9.15 -21.10
N ALA A 34 -43.64 -8.89 -22.11
CA ALA A 34 -43.68 -7.58 -22.80
C ALA A 34 -44.47 -6.49 -22.05
N ASP A 35 -45.03 -6.80 -20.88
CA ASP A 35 -45.76 -5.83 -20.07
C ASP A 35 -44.83 -4.81 -19.41
N GLU A 36 -45.37 -3.62 -19.12
CA GLU A 36 -44.61 -2.50 -18.57
C GLU A 36 -43.98 -2.81 -17.20
N VAL A 37 -44.59 -3.70 -16.40
CA VAL A 37 -44.05 -4.08 -15.09
C VAL A 37 -42.82 -4.96 -15.26
N SER A 38 -42.89 -5.98 -16.12
CA SER A 38 -41.74 -6.82 -16.46
C SER A 38 -40.58 -6.03 -17.07
N VAL A 39 -40.88 -5.08 -17.95
CA VAL A 39 -39.88 -4.16 -18.53
C VAL A 39 -39.26 -3.26 -17.45
N GLY A 40 -40.09 -2.65 -16.59
CA GLY A 40 -39.60 -1.80 -15.50
C GLY A 40 -38.73 -2.55 -14.49
N ILE A 41 -39.10 -3.78 -14.12
CA ILE A 41 -38.29 -4.63 -13.23
C ILE A 41 -36.94 -4.97 -13.88
N ALA A 42 -36.93 -5.37 -15.15
CA ALA A 42 -35.70 -5.68 -15.86
C ALA A 42 -34.76 -4.46 -15.96
N GLN A 43 -35.31 -3.27 -16.19
CA GLN A 43 -34.56 -2.02 -16.19
C GLN A 43 -33.99 -1.68 -14.80
N LEU A 44 -34.78 -1.87 -13.73
CA LEU A 44 -34.31 -1.65 -12.35
C LEU A 44 -33.11 -2.54 -12.01
N PHE A 45 -33.21 -3.84 -12.28
CA PHE A 45 -32.10 -4.77 -12.02
C PHE A 45 -30.87 -4.49 -12.88
N SER A 46 -31.07 -4.13 -14.15
CA SER A 46 -29.98 -3.75 -15.05
C SER A 46 -29.27 -2.48 -14.55
N GLY A 47 -30.03 -1.49 -14.07
CA GLY A 47 -29.50 -0.27 -13.45
C GLY A 47 -28.69 -0.57 -12.19
N PHE A 48 -29.22 -1.41 -11.29
CA PHE A 48 -28.50 -1.85 -10.11
C PHE A 48 -27.21 -2.62 -10.45
N GLY A 49 -27.26 -3.46 -11.49
CA GLY A 49 -26.07 -4.15 -12.00
C GLY A 49 -24.98 -3.18 -12.46
N GLN A 50 -25.36 -2.09 -13.14
CA GLN A 50 -24.41 -1.07 -13.59
C GLN A 50 -23.78 -0.30 -12.42
N GLU A 51 -24.58 0.08 -11.43
CA GLU A 51 -24.10 0.72 -10.20
C GLU A 51 -23.15 -0.20 -9.42
N TYR A 52 -23.51 -1.47 -9.27
CA TYR A 52 -22.67 -2.48 -8.65
C TYR A 52 -21.32 -2.63 -9.37
N GLN A 53 -21.32 -2.69 -10.69
CA GLN A 53 -20.08 -2.80 -11.47
C GLN A 53 -19.21 -1.54 -11.39
N ALA A 54 -19.83 -0.36 -11.24
CA ALA A 54 -19.09 0.87 -10.98
C ALA A 54 -18.42 0.85 -9.60
N LEU A 55 -19.14 0.40 -8.56
CA LEU A 55 -18.61 0.24 -7.22
C LEU A 55 -17.51 -0.83 -7.15
N ALA A 56 -17.72 -1.98 -7.79
CA ALA A 56 -16.77 -3.08 -7.82
C ALA A 56 -15.40 -2.65 -8.34
N ARG A 57 -15.37 -1.77 -9.36
CA ARG A 57 -14.11 -1.18 -9.87
C ARG A 57 -13.41 -0.30 -8.84
N GLN A 58 -14.15 0.51 -8.08
CA GLN A 58 -13.57 1.34 -7.02
C GLN A 58 -13.02 0.47 -5.88
N THR A 59 -13.74 -0.59 -5.51
CA THR A 59 -13.27 -1.54 -4.51
C THR A 59 -12.02 -2.30 -4.95
N ALA A 60 -11.92 -2.67 -6.23
CA ALA A 60 -10.72 -3.32 -6.77
C ALA A 60 -9.48 -2.44 -6.63
N GLN A 61 -9.60 -1.13 -6.91
CA GLN A 61 -8.52 -0.17 -6.71
C GLN A 61 -8.12 -0.06 -5.23
N PHE A 62 -9.10 0.07 -4.34
CA PHE A 62 -8.85 0.09 -2.90
C PHE A 62 -8.14 -1.18 -2.41
N HIS A 63 -8.54 -2.35 -2.92
CA HIS A 63 -7.93 -3.63 -2.54
C HIS A 63 -6.44 -3.69 -2.95
N GLU A 64 -6.11 -3.19 -4.14
CA GLU A 64 -4.72 -3.08 -4.61
C GLU A 64 -3.90 -2.15 -3.72
N ASP A 65 -4.42 -0.94 -3.44
CA ASP A 65 -3.78 0.03 -2.54
C ASP A 65 -3.57 -0.56 -1.14
N PHE A 66 -4.57 -1.26 -0.61
CA PHE A 66 -4.50 -1.94 0.68
C PHE A 66 -3.39 -2.99 0.70
N ALA A 67 -3.28 -3.83 -0.33
CA ALA A 67 -2.24 -4.84 -0.42
C ALA A 67 -0.84 -4.20 -0.48
N GLN A 68 -0.67 -3.14 -1.27
CA GLN A 68 0.59 -2.39 -1.35
C GLN A 68 0.99 -1.78 0.00
N HIS A 69 0.04 -1.13 0.69
CA HIS A 69 0.28 -0.57 2.02
C HIS A 69 0.61 -1.63 3.06
N LEU A 70 -0.03 -2.79 3.00
CA LEU A 70 0.27 -3.91 3.90
C LEU A 70 1.69 -4.43 3.70
N ILE A 71 2.14 -4.59 2.45
CA ILE A 71 3.52 -4.99 2.13
C ILE A 71 4.51 -3.95 2.64
N ALA A 72 4.26 -2.66 2.37
CA ALA A 72 5.13 -1.59 2.83
C ALA A 72 5.24 -1.56 4.37
N GLY A 73 4.11 -1.67 5.08
CA GLY A 73 4.08 -1.74 6.53
C GLY A 73 4.85 -2.96 7.07
N ALA A 74 4.67 -4.13 6.46
CA ALA A 74 5.43 -5.32 6.83
C ALA A 74 6.95 -5.13 6.64
N GLY A 75 7.36 -4.48 5.55
CA GLY A 75 8.76 -4.12 5.31
C GLY A 75 9.32 -3.19 6.39
N MET A 76 8.55 -2.20 6.82
CA MET A 76 8.93 -1.30 7.91
C MET A 76 9.11 -2.04 9.24
N TYR A 77 8.20 -2.96 9.58
CA TYR A 77 8.34 -3.77 10.80
C TYR A 77 9.54 -4.72 10.73
N ALA A 78 9.77 -5.37 9.60
CA ALA A 78 10.94 -6.23 9.40
C ALA A 78 12.25 -5.42 9.49
N GLY A 79 12.29 -4.21 8.92
CA GLY A 79 13.44 -3.30 9.04
C GLY A 79 13.66 -2.81 10.47
N ALA A 80 12.59 -2.56 11.24
CA ALA A 80 12.68 -2.23 12.65
C ALA A 80 13.21 -3.42 13.48
N GLU A 81 12.77 -4.64 13.18
CA GLU A 81 13.28 -5.85 13.82
C GLU A 81 14.76 -6.06 13.53
N ALA A 82 15.20 -5.89 12.27
CA ALA A 82 16.61 -5.95 11.91
C ALA A 82 17.46 -4.92 12.67
N THR A 83 16.99 -3.66 12.73
CA THR A 83 17.62 -2.60 13.53
C THR A 83 17.74 -2.99 15.01
N ASN A 84 16.68 -3.58 15.59
CA ASN A 84 16.69 -4.02 16.98
C ASN A 84 17.66 -5.19 17.21
N VAL A 85 17.75 -6.14 16.27
CA VAL A 85 18.71 -7.24 16.33
C VAL A 85 20.14 -6.70 16.28
N ASP A 86 20.42 -5.77 15.38
CA ASP A 86 21.73 -5.12 15.26
C ASP A 86 22.10 -4.29 16.50
N LEU A 87 21.11 -3.67 17.16
CA LEU A 87 21.31 -2.92 18.40
C LEU A 87 21.63 -3.84 19.59
N LEU A 88 20.93 -4.97 19.69
CA LEU A 88 21.01 -5.87 20.85
C LEU A 88 22.09 -6.93 20.71
N GLY A 89 22.44 -7.34 19.48
CA GLY A 89 23.48 -8.34 19.20
C GLY A 89 24.83 -8.05 19.86
N PRO A 90 25.36 -6.81 19.80
CA PRO A 90 26.62 -6.43 20.43
C PRO A 90 26.60 -6.43 21.97
N LEU A 91 25.43 -6.46 22.61
CA LEU A 91 25.33 -6.48 24.07
C LEU A 91 25.66 -7.86 24.67
N ALA A 92 25.41 -8.94 23.92
CA ALA A 92 25.73 -10.30 24.36
C ALA A 92 27.23 -10.50 24.68
N PRO A 93 28.18 -10.20 23.77
CA PRO A 93 29.60 -10.31 24.08
C PRO A 93 30.07 -9.31 25.14
N LEU A 94 29.38 -8.17 25.29
CA LEU A 94 29.68 -7.20 26.34
C LEU A 94 29.38 -7.77 27.74
N VAL A 95 28.23 -8.44 27.90
CA VAL A 95 27.88 -9.14 29.15
C VAL A 95 28.89 -10.24 29.45
N GLU A 96 29.28 -11.04 28.46
CA GLU A 96 30.28 -12.10 28.63
C GLU A 96 31.65 -11.53 29.03
N SER A 97 32.10 -10.44 28.40
CA SER A 97 33.35 -9.75 28.75
C SER A 97 33.33 -9.14 30.16
N LEU A 98 32.17 -8.65 30.61
CA LEU A 98 31.98 -8.12 31.95
C LEU A 98 32.07 -9.24 33.00
N PHE A 99 31.53 -10.42 32.70
CA PHE A 99 31.64 -11.61 33.55
C PHE A 99 33.05 -12.19 33.59
N MET A 100 33.79 -12.14 32.47
CA MET A 100 35.15 -12.71 32.37
C MET A 100 36.27 -11.73 32.73
N GLY A 101 35.98 -10.42 32.85
CA GLY A 101 36.96 -9.40 33.23
C GLY A 101 38.04 -9.12 32.18
N SER A 102 37.92 -9.67 30.98
CA SER A 102 38.86 -9.54 29.86
C SER A 102 38.10 -9.23 28.57
N GLY A 103 38.57 -8.26 27.77
CA GLY A 103 37.96 -7.93 26.46
C GLY A 103 37.01 -6.72 26.46
N LEU A 104 36.93 -5.95 27.56
CA LEU A 104 36.05 -4.78 27.69
C LEU A 104 36.31 -3.71 26.60
N GLN A 105 37.57 -3.49 26.24
CA GLN A 105 37.95 -2.52 25.21
C GLN A 105 37.43 -2.91 23.82
N GLU A 106 37.64 -4.17 23.40
CA GLU A 106 37.15 -4.68 22.11
C GLU A 106 35.62 -4.75 22.07
N ALA A 107 34.99 -5.09 23.20
CA ALA A 107 33.54 -5.09 23.30
C ALA A 107 32.95 -3.67 23.16
N ILE A 108 33.57 -2.67 23.78
CA ILE A 108 33.21 -1.25 23.61
C ILE A 108 33.42 -0.81 22.16
N ASP A 109 34.55 -1.16 21.54
CA ASP A 109 34.86 -0.77 20.16
C ASP A 109 33.87 -1.38 19.15
N ASN A 110 33.46 -2.63 19.36
CA ASN A 110 32.41 -3.27 18.57
C ASN A 110 31.04 -2.64 18.82
N LEU A 111 30.71 -2.28 20.05
CA LEU A 111 29.44 -1.62 20.37
C LEU A 111 29.36 -0.23 19.71
N LEU A 112 30.44 0.54 19.77
CA LEU A 112 30.53 1.87 19.14
C LEU A 112 30.43 1.78 17.62
N ARG A 113 31.09 0.81 16.97
CA ARG A 113 30.98 0.60 15.52
C ARG A 113 29.56 0.24 15.07
N ASN A 114 28.90 -0.66 15.77
CA ASN A 114 27.53 -1.05 15.44
C ASN A 114 26.55 0.11 15.69
N ALA A 115 26.69 0.83 16.81
CA ALA A 115 25.87 2.01 17.09
C ALA A 115 26.05 3.11 16.03
N LEU A 116 27.27 3.37 15.58
CA LEU A 116 27.53 4.33 14.50
C LEU A 116 26.91 3.87 13.17
N GLY A 117 27.05 2.59 12.82
CA GLY A 117 26.46 2.03 11.61
C GLY A 117 24.93 2.13 11.59
N LEU A 118 24.28 1.91 12.73
CA LEU A 118 22.84 2.09 12.88
C LEU A 118 22.39 3.54 12.75
N LEU A 119 23.17 4.50 13.27
CA LEU A 119 22.88 5.92 13.08
C LEU A 119 22.99 6.33 11.61
N GLU A 120 24.01 5.84 10.91
CA GLU A 120 24.18 6.09 9.46
C GLU A 120 23.04 5.47 8.65
N PHE A 121 22.64 4.24 8.96
CA PHE A 121 21.49 3.57 8.35
C PHE A 121 20.18 4.34 8.58
N SER A 122 19.96 4.82 9.82
CA SER A 122 18.76 5.57 10.20
C SER A 122 18.68 6.92 9.49
N ILE A 123 19.79 7.65 9.40
CA ILE A 123 19.86 8.93 8.69
C ILE A 123 19.62 8.72 7.19
N ALA A 124 20.23 7.71 6.58
CA ALA A 124 20.03 7.39 5.17
C ALA A 124 18.55 7.04 4.87
N ALA A 125 17.91 6.22 5.72
CA ALA A 125 16.50 5.85 5.57
C ALA A 125 15.55 7.05 5.70
N LEU A 126 15.80 7.97 6.64
CA LEU A 126 15.01 9.19 6.79
C LEU A 126 15.13 10.13 5.58
N LEU A 127 16.32 10.22 4.99
CA LEU A 127 16.55 11.03 3.79
C LEU A 127 15.84 10.45 2.56
N ASP A 128 15.81 9.12 2.42
CA ASP A 128 15.10 8.44 1.33
C ASP A 128 13.58 8.62 1.40
N VAL A 129 12.97 8.43 2.58
CA VAL A 129 11.53 8.67 2.79
C VAL A 129 11.18 10.14 2.55
N SER A 130 12.02 11.07 3.02
CA SER A 130 11.82 12.50 2.81
C SER A 130 11.90 12.88 1.33
N PHE A 131 12.78 12.23 0.57
CA PHE A 131 12.90 12.40 -0.87
C PHE A 131 11.65 11.91 -1.60
N VAL A 132 11.11 10.74 -1.25
CA VAL A 132 9.87 10.21 -1.84
C VAL A 132 8.68 11.14 -1.55
N VAL A 133 8.51 11.58 -0.30
CA VAL A 133 7.44 12.53 0.08
C VAL A 133 7.58 13.85 -0.69
N PHE A 134 8.80 14.34 -0.86
CA PHE A 134 9.07 15.53 -1.66
C PHE A 134 8.66 15.36 -3.13
N VAL A 135 9.00 14.23 -3.76
CA VAL A 135 8.62 13.96 -5.16
C VAL A 135 7.10 13.85 -5.31
N VAL A 136 6.43 13.14 -4.40
CA VAL A 136 4.97 12.95 -4.42
C VAL A 136 4.24 14.28 -4.24
N THR A 137 4.66 15.10 -3.28
CA THR A 137 4.05 16.42 -3.06
C THR A 137 4.25 17.36 -4.25
N LEU A 138 5.42 17.31 -4.88
CA LEU A 138 5.73 18.10 -6.07
C LEU A 138 4.89 17.68 -7.28
N PHE A 139 4.64 16.37 -7.44
CA PHE A 139 3.75 15.85 -8.46
C PHE A 139 2.30 16.34 -8.29
N TRP A 140 1.74 16.22 -7.09
CA TRP A 140 0.38 16.70 -6.79
C TRP A 140 0.24 18.22 -6.95
N PHE A 141 1.27 18.98 -6.55
CA PHE A 141 1.32 20.42 -6.77
C PHE A 141 1.17 20.79 -8.26
N TRP A 142 1.91 20.11 -9.14
CA TRP A 142 1.83 20.36 -10.59
C TRP A 142 0.47 20.00 -11.19
N ILE A 143 -0.15 18.91 -10.75
CA ILE A 143 -1.53 18.56 -11.17
C ILE A 143 -2.50 19.69 -10.81
N PHE A 144 -2.40 20.22 -9.58
CA PHE A 144 -3.28 21.29 -9.13
C PHE A 144 -3.06 22.59 -9.91
N VAL A 145 -1.81 22.94 -10.22
CA VAL A 145 -1.47 24.10 -11.06
C VAL A 145 -2.05 23.97 -12.47
N ILE A 146 -1.90 22.80 -13.10
CA ILE A 146 -2.43 22.55 -14.45
C ILE A 146 -3.96 22.60 -14.44
N ALA A 147 -4.61 21.93 -13.48
CA ALA A 147 -6.06 21.97 -13.33
C ALA A 147 -6.58 23.41 -13.12
N GLY A 148 -5.90 24.21 -12.28
CA GLY A 148 -6.22 25.61 -12.07
C GLY A 148 -6.08 26.47 -13.34
N LEU A 149 -5.01 26.26 -14.11
CA LEU A 149 -4.76 26.98 -15.36
C LEU A 149 -5.86 26.68 -16.41
N THR A 150 -6.21 25.40 -16.58
CA THR A 150 -7.28 24.99 -17.51
C THR A 150 -8.67 25.49 -17.12
N LEU A 151 -8.92 25.68 -15.82
CA LEU A 151 -10.15 26.31 -15.34
C LEU A 151 -10.18 27.81 -15.66
N VAL A 152 -9.09 28.53 -15.46
CA VAL A 152 -9.00 29.97 -15.77
C VAL A 152 -9.21 30.24 -17.26
N GLU A 153 -8.61 29.45 -18.15
CA GLU A 153 -8.81 29.56 -19.60
C GLU A 153 -10.27 29.33 -20.02
N ARG A 154 -11.04 28.60 -19.21
CA ARG A 154 -12.47 28.34 -19.48
C ARG A 154 -13.40 29.49 -19.08
N PHE A 155 -12.92 30.44 -18.27
CA PHE A 155 -13.70 31.56 -17.74
C PHE A 155 -13.23 32.94 -18.20
N VAL A 156 -12.14 33.01 -18.97
CA VAL A 156 -11.70 34.25 -19.65
C VAL A 156 -12.20 34.20 -21.10
N PRO A 157 -13.18 35.04 -21.51
CA PRO A 157 -13.66 35.12 -22.89
C PRO A 157 -12.69 35.82 -23.84
#